data_AF-A0A6S7K067-F1
#
_entry.id   AF-A0A6S7K067-F1
#
_cell.length_a   1.000
_cell.length_b   1.000
_cell.length_c   1.000
_cell.angle_alpha   90.00
_cell.angle_beta   90.00
_cell.angle_gamma   90.00
#
_symmetry.space_group_name_H-M   'P 1'
#
loop_
_entity.id
_entity.type
_entity.pdbx_description
1 polymer ?
#
loop_
_entity_poly.entity_id
_entity_poly.type
_entity_poly.pdbx_seq_one_letter_code
_entity_poly.pdbx_strand_id
1 'polypeptide(L)'
;MDMLDNESTNNPPKAAYHAVQKKNGGIIGASSISDLPRNRAQAKYFRHRHNDMRILNKNDSVLILLEQCKRQQIERYVLPFIREVTGAPELRCILPFDWQLNDLAAFCSDPAQFYVFGVDPTFNLGLFNVTDTSFKNLKVVDRKIVKLVSLNKDVRGILAHGTDGEEELFNALSVSFLHALHLRCFIHFRENCKEKLRSSNLPEQVQKEYLADIFGRRVGNVWEQGLVDAKDANDFERKLGEVKESWKGMERKGKAISPKQKSTCIL
;
A
#
# COMPACT_ATOMS: atom_id res chain seq x y z
N MET A 1 -5.23 36.91 -26.74
CA MET A 1 -5.01 35.47 -27.01
C MET A 1 -5.85 34.60 -26.07
N ASP A 2 -5.86 34.93 -24.77
CA ASP A 2 -6.50 34.13 -23.69
C ASP A 2 -8.02 33.94 -23.83
N MET A 3 -8.73 34.90 -24.44
CA MET A 3 -10.18 34.80 -24.63
C MET A 3 -10.57 33.71 -25.64
N LEU A 4 -9.82 33.57 -26.74
CA LEU A 4 -10.11 32.53 -27.73
C LEU A 4 -9.78 31.14 -27.19
N ASP A 5 -8.73 31.03 -26.39
CA ASP A 5 -8.35 29.78 -25.74
C ASP A 5 -9.46 29.31 -24.78
N ASN A 6 -9.91 30.20 -23.88
CA ASN A 6 -10.98 29.92 -22.91
C ASN A 6 -12.35 29.64 -23.57
N GLU A 7 -12.68 30.31 -24.68
CA GLU A 7 -13.90 30.00 -25.42
C GLU A 7 -13.80 28.67 -26.19
N SER A 8 -12.60 28.30 -26.66
CA SER A 8 -12.38 27.08 -27.44
C SER A 8 -12.41 25.80 -26.59
N THR A 9 -12.22 25.89 -25.27
CA THR A 9 -12.36 24.75 -24.35
C THR A 9 -13.81 24.37 -24.09
N ASN A 10 -14.72 25.36 -24.13
CA ASN A 10 -16.11 25.19 -23.73
C ASN A 10 -17.09 25.14 -24.92
N ASN A 11 -16.70 25.71 -26.06
CA ASN A 11 -17.57 25.85 -27.23
C ASN A 11 -16.97 25.21 -28.50
N PRO A 12 -17.81 24.76 -29.45
CA PRO A 12 -17.31 24.30 -30.75
C PRO A 12 -16.57 25.42 -31.50
N PRO A 13 -15.55 25.13 -32.34
CA PRO A 13 -14.64 26.15 -32.90
C PRO A 13 -15.34 27.28 -33.65
N LYS A 14 -16.51 27.01 -34.25
CA LYS A 14 -17.31 28.05 -34.92
C LYS A 14 -17.94 29.01 -33.91
N ALA A 15 -18.52 28.47 -32.84
CA ALA A 15 -19.17 29.26 -31.80
C ALA A 15 -18.14 30.07 -31.01
N ALA A 16 -17.01 29.47 -30.64
CA ALA A 16 -15.92 30.17 -29.96
C ALA A 16 -15.38 31.35 -30.78
N TYR A 17 -15.16 31.15 -32.08
CA TYR A 17 -14.73 32.21 -33.00
C TYR A 17 -15.73 33.38 -33.04
N HIS A 18 -17.02 33.09 -33.24
CA HIS A 18 -18.05 34.13 -33.30
C HIS A 18 -18.29 34.81 -31.94
N ALA A 19 -18.16 34.08 -30.83
CA ALA A 19 -18.29 34.63 -29.48
C ALA A 19 -17.22 35.69 -29.21
N VAL A 20 -15.95 35.38 -29.50
CA VAL A 20 -14.85 36.35 -29.35
C VAL A 20 -15.01 37.53 -30.29
N GLN A 21 -15.38 37.29 -31.55
CA GLN A 21 -15.60 38.36 -32.52
C GLN A 21 -16.75 39.29 -32.08
N LYS A 22 -17.85 38.76 -31.57
CA LYS A 22 -18.99 39.54 -31.08
C LYS A 22 -18.64 40.31 -29.81
N LYS A 23 -17.89 39.69 -28.89
CA LYS A 23 -17.49 40.30 -27.61
C LYS A 23 -16.53 41.48 -27.81
N ASN A 24 -15.73 41.43 -28.87
CA ASN A 24 -14.79 42.51 -29.21
C ASN A 24 -15.36 43.48 -30.27
N GLY A 25 -16.69 43.48 -30.47
CA GLY A 25 -17.35 44.45 -31.36
C GLY A 25 -17.13 44.23 -32.87
N GLY A 26 -16.61 43.07 -33.26
CA GLY A 26 -16.28 42.75 -34.65
C GLY A 26 -15.14 43.61 -35.21
N ILE A 27 -15.04 43.68 -36.54
CA ILE A 27 -13.97 44.44 -37.22
C ILE A 27 -14.09 45.95 -36.95
N ILE A 28 -15.31 46.44 -36.71
CA ILE A 28 -15.59 47.86 -36.52
C ILE A 28 -15.36 48.30 -35.06
N GLY A 29 -15.65 47.43 -34.09
CA GLY A 29 -15.59 47.75 -32.66
C GLY A 29 -14.33 47.27 -31.93
N ALA A 30 -13.41 46.56 -32.60
CA ALA A 30 -12.20 46.05 -31.97
C ALA A 30 -11.16 47.17 -31.79
N SER A 31 -10.58 47.24 -30.59
CA SER A 31 -9.49 48.17 -30.23
C SER A 31 -8.21 47.92 -31.03
N SER A 32 -7.94 46.66 -31.38
CA SER A 32 -6.80 46.25 -32.19
C SER A 32 -7.15 45.02 -33.03
N ILE A 33 -6.51 44.89 -34.19
CA ILE A 33 -6.60 43.69 -35.04
C ILE A 33 -6.12 42.44 -34.27
N SER A 34 -5.21 42.62 -33.31
CA SER A 34 -4.70 41.52 -32.46
C SER A 34 -5.74 40.99 -31.48
N ASP A 35 -6.80 41.75 -31.21
CA ASP A 35 -7.89 41.34 -30.32
C ASP A 35 -8.88 40.41 -31.01
N LEU A 36 -8.84 40.32 -32.34
CA LEU A 36 -9.70 39.44 -33.11
C LEU A 36 -9.01 38.11 -33.44
N PRO A 37 -9.76 36.99 -33.42
CA PRO A 37 -9.25 35.72 -33.89
C PRO A 37 -8.98 35.81 -35.40
N ARG A 38 -7.78 35.39 -35.83
CA ARG A 38 -7.35 35.40 -37.23
C ARG A 38 -8.23 34.53 -38.12
N ASN A 39 -8.62 33.35 -37.64
CA ASN A 39 -9.52 32.45 -38.35
C ASN A 39 -10.07 31.37 -37.40
N ARG A 40 -11.07 30.62 -37.89
CA ARG A 40 -11.65 29.47 -37.18
C ARG A 40 -10.63 28.35 -36.91
N ALA A 41 -9.57 28.23 -37.71
CA ALA A 41 -8.55 27.22 -37.51
C ALA A 41 -7.75 27.44 -36.21
N GLN A 42 -7.60 28.70 -35.76
CA GLN A 42 -7.02 28.98 -34.44
C GLN A 42 -7.81 28.37 -33.30
N ALA A 43 -9.15 28.49 -33.32
CA ALA A 43 -10.02 27.86 -32.31
C ALA A 43 -9.93 26.32 -32.35
N LYS A 44 -9.76 25.74 -33.56
CA LYS A 44 -9.52 24.30 -33.73
C LYS A 44 -8.19 23.88 -33.09
N TYR A 45 -7.13 24.65 -33.30
CA TYR A 45 -5.81 24.40 -32.71
C TYR A 45 -5.83 24.45 -31.18
N PHE A 46 -6.42 25.49 -30.58
CA PHE A 46 -6.54 25.60 -29.12
C PHE A 46 -7.33 24.44 -28.51
N ARG A 47 -8.44 24.05 -29.15
CA ARG A 47 -9.22 22.89 -28.71
C ARG A 47 -8.46 21.56 -28.85
N HIS A 48 -7.70 21.38 -29.93
CA HIS A 48 -6.88 20.19 -30.13
C HIS A 48 -5.80 20.09 -29.06
N ARG A 49 -5.06 21.18 -28.82
CA ARG A 49 -4.05 21.29 -27.76
C ARG A 49 -4.62 20.96 -26.38
N HIS A 50 -5.81 21.46 -26.05
CA HIS A 50 -6.48 21.15 -24.79
C HIS A 50 -6.95 19.69 -24.70
N ASN A 51 -7.40 19.11 -25.81
CA ASN A 51 -7.74 17.70 -25.87
C ASN A 51 -6.51 16.81 -25.73
N ASP A 52 -5.39 17.13 -26.39
CA ASP A 52 -4.12 16.42 -26.26
C ASP A 52 -3.65 16.44 -24.80
N MET A 53 -3.66 17.61 -24.15
CA MET A 53 -3.34 17.75 -22.73
C MET A 53 -4.30 16.94 -21.83
N ARG A 54 -5.59 16.91 -22.14
CA ARG A 54 -6.58 16.09 -21.40
C ARG A 54 -6.39 14.60 -21.61
N ILE A 55 -5.92 14.18 -22.78
CA ILE A 55 -5.63 12.78 -23.13
C ILE A 55 -4.33 12.33 -22.44
N LEU A 56 -3.28 13.17 -22.48
CA LEU A 56 -2.03 13.00 -21.74
C LEU A 56 -2.28 12.87 -20.22
N ASN A 57 -3.14 13.71 -19.66
CA ASN A 57 -3.51 13.66 -18.24
C ASN A 57 -4.43 12.49 -17.86
N LYS A 58 -4.98 11.74 -18.82
CA LYS A 58 -5.89 10.63 -18.50
C LYS A 58 -5.19 9.28 -18.35
N ASN A 59 -4.06 9.02 -19.02
CA ASN A 59 -3.60 7.63 -19.19
C ASN A 59 -2.08 7.34 -19.15
N ASP A 60 -1.17 8.30 -18.99
CA ASP A 60 0.27 7.98 -18.95
C ASP A 60 0.85 8.09 -17.53
N SER A 61 0.77 7.00 -16.78
CA SER A 61 1.34 6.87 -15.43
C SER A 61 2.84 7.12 -15.40
N VAL A 62 3.56 6.87 -16.49
CA VAL A 62 5.01 7.11 -16.60
C VAL A 62 5.30 8.59 -16.72
N LEU A 63 4.52 9.31 -17.55
CA LEU A 63 4.65 10.76 -17.68
C LEU A 63 4.35 11.46 -16.35
N ILE A 64 3.33 11.01 -15.63
CA ILE A 64 2.99 11.52 -14.29
C ILE A 64 4.17 11.32 -13.32
N LEU A 65 4.78 10.13 -13.30
CA LEU A 65 5.93 9.83 -12.44
C LEU A 65 7.16 10.69 -12.81
N LEU A 66 7.43 10.86 -14.10
CA LEU A 66 8.52 11.72 -14.60
C LEU A 66 8.31 13.19 -14.22
N GLU A 67 7.09 13.69 -14.35
CA GLU A 67 6.72 15.05 -13.95
C GLU A 67 6.87 15.22 -12.44
N GLN A 68 6.36 14.28 -11.63
CA GLN A 68 6.47 14.34 -10.18
C GLN A 68 7.94 14.29 -9.71
N CYS A 69 8.77 13.44 -10.31
CA CYS A 69 10.21 13.37 -10.04
C CYS A 69 10.87 14.74 -10.30
N LYS A 70 10.66 15.34 -11.48
CA LYS A 70 11.21 16.65 -11.83
C LYS A 70 10.70 17.76 -10.93
N ARG A 71 9.41 17.77 -10.60
CA ARG A 71 8.81 18.76 -9.70
C ARG A 71 9.44 18.69 -8.30
N GLN A 72 9.60 17.48 -7.75
CA GLN A 72 10.23 17.30 -6.44
C GLN A 72 11.70 17.74 -6.42
N GLN A 73 12.42 17.56 -7.53
CA GLN A 73 13.78 18.08 -7.71
C GLN A 73 13.83 19.62 -7.82
N ILE A 74 12.92 20.22 -8.58
CA ILE A 74 12.87 21.69 -8.82
C ILE A 74 12.46 22.45 -7.56
N GLU A 75 11.45 21.97 -6.84
CA GLU A 75 10.91 22.62 -5.64
C GLU A 75 11.86 22.52 -4.43
N ARG A 76 13.06 21.92 -4.60
CA ARG A 76 14.05 21.69 -3.54
C ARG A 76 13.40 21.14 -2.27
N TYR A 77 12.49 20.17 -2.41
CA TYR A 77 12.07 19.42 -1.24
C TYR A 77 13.31 18.85 -0.59
N VAL A 78 13.42 19.05 0.72
CA VAL A 78 14.55 18.57 1.50
C VAL A 78 14.69 17.04 1.36
N LEU A 79 13.60 16.33 1.04
CA LEU A 79 13.52 14.88 0.92
C LEU A 79 12.59 14.47 -0.26
N PRO A 80 13.05 14.44 -1.52
CA PRO A 80 12.21 13.92 -2.60
C PRO A 80 11.92 12.42 -2.38
N PHE A 81 10.66 12.02 -2.50
CA PHE A 81 10.24 10.62 -2.41
C PHE A 81 10.57 9.85 -3.69
N ILE A 82 10.37 10.48 -4.86
CA ILE A 82 10.74 9.90 -6.15
C ILE A 82 12.14 10.42 -6.51
N ARG A 83 13.15 9.54 -6.46
CA ARG A 83 14.55 9.90 -6.72
C ARG A 83 14.90 9.86 -8.19
N GLU A 84 14.44 8.81 -8.86
CA GLU A 84 14.76 8.57 -10.26
C GLU A 84 13.62 7.82 -10.93
N VAL A 85 13.36 8.19 -12.19
CA VAL A 85 12.50 7.44 -13.11
C VAL A 85 13.29 7.26 -14.40
N THR A 86 13.67 6.02 -14.70
CA THR A 86 14.48 5.66 -15.87
C THR A 86 13.59 4.90 -16.84
N GLY A 87 13.52 5.32 -18.11
CA GLY A 87 12.65 4.69 -19.12
C GLY A 87 13.32 3.58 -19.94
N ALA A 88 14.64 3.41 -19.85
CA ALA A 88 15.41 2.44 -20.64
C ALA A 88 16.56 1.84 -19.79
N PRO A 89 16.92 0.55 -19.96
CA PRO A 89 16.33 -0.44 -20.88
C PRO A 89 14.93 -0.93 -20.47
N GLU A 90 14.56 -0.79 -19.20
CA GLU A 90 13.23 -1.07 -18.65
C GLU A 90 12.79 0.11 -17.77
N LEU A 91 11.48 0.32 -17.64
CA LEU A 91 10.95 1.34 -16.75
C LEU A 91 11.31 1.00 -15.29
N ARG A 92 12.13 1.84 -14.67
CA ARG A 92 12.52 1.73 -13.26
C ARG A 92 12.18 3.00 -12.52
N CYS A 93 11.65 2.85 -11.32
CA CYS A 93 11.45 3.95 -10.39
C CYS A 93 12.22 3.66 -9.10
N ILE A 94 12.97 4.66 -8.60
CA ILE A 94 13.76 4.56 -7.37
C ILE A 94 13.10 5.48 -6.33
N LEU A 95 12.58 4.89 -5.25
CA LEU A 95 11.72 5.56 -4.26
C LEU A 95 12.28 5.67 -2.81
N PRO A 96 13.60 5.59 -2.53
CA PRO A 96 14.08 5.60 -1.15
C PRO A 96 14.02 6.99 -0.51
N PHE A 97 13.70 7.02 0.77
CA PHE A 97 13.90 8.19 1.62
C PHE A 97 15.38 8.34 2.02
N ASP A 98 15.82 9.57 2.31
CA ASP A 98 17.22 9.80 2.71
C ASP A 98 17.60 9.06 4.00
N TRP A 99 16.67 8.91 4.93
CA TRP A 99 16.93 8.13 6.15
C TRP A 99 17.16 6.64 5.84
N GLN A 100 16.49 6.07 4.82
CA GLN A 100 16.72 4.68 4.40
C GLN A 100 18.11 4.53 3.80
N LEU A 101 18.55 5.47 2.97
CA LEU A 101 19.89 5.47 2.38
C LEU A 101 20.98 5.64 3.46
N ASN A 102 20.77 6.54 4.41
CA ASN A 102 21.69 6.76 5.53
C ASN A 102 21.77 5.53 6.45
N ASP A 103 20.64 4.88 6.73
CA ASP A 103 20.60 3.66 7.53
C ASP A 103 21.27 2.50 6.78
N LEU A 104 21.04 2.36 5.48
CA LEU A 104 21.71 1.34 4.66
C LEU A 104 23.24 1.56 4.66
N ALA A 105 23.69 2.80 4.49
CA ALA A 105 25.11 3.13 4.60
C ALA A 105 25.67 2.80 6.00
N ALA A 106 24.93 3.17 7.05
CA ALA A 106 25.38 2.96 8.43
C ALA A 106 25.35 1.48 8.88
N PHE A 107 24.46 0.66 8.34
CA PHE A 107 24.23 -0.72 8.83
C PHE A 107 24.73 -1.80 7.90
N CYS A 108 24.95 -1.49 6.61
CA CYS A 108 25.36 -2.49 5.63
C CYS A 108 26.75 -2.21 5.01
N SER A 109 27.37 -1.05 5.29
CA SER A 109 28.64 -0.67 4.64
C SER A 109 29.88 -0.68 5.55
N ASP A 110 29.73 -0.91 6.86
CA ASP A 110 30.87 -1.00 7.80
C ASP A 110 31.54 -2.39 7.69
N PRO A 111 32.83 -2.49 7.31
CA PRO A 111 33.51 -3.77 7.16
C PRO A 111 33.63 -4.61 8.44
N ALA A 112 33.57 -3.98 9.61
CA ALA A 112 33.70 -4.64 10.91
C ALA A 112 32.35 -4.99 11.54
N GLN A 113 31.32 -4.16 11.32
CA GLN A 113 29.98 -4.38 11.87
C GLN A 113 28.89 -4.05 10.84
N PHE A 114 28.52 -5.04 10.03
CA PHE A 114 27.44 -4.91 9.07
C PHE A 114 26.36 -5.99 9.25
N TYR A 115 25.16 -5.67 8.77
CA TYR A 115 24.12 -6.63 8.46
C TYR A 115 24.09 -6.88 6.96
N VAL A 116 23.78 -8.12 6.57
CA VAL A 116 23.63 -8.51 5.17
C VAL A 116 22.41 -7.80 4.58
N PHE A 117 22.64 -6.96 3.57
CA PHE A 117 21.56 -6.35 2.81
C PHE A 117 20.82 -7.43 2.01
N GLY A 118 19.59 -7.72 2.39
CA GLY A 118 18.71 -8.67 1.73
C GLY A 118 17.99 -8.01 0.56
N VAL A 119 18.00 -8.66 -0.60
CA VAL A 119 17.22 -8.26 -1.76
C VAL A 119 16.36 -9.47 -2.14
N ASP A 120 15.07 -9.37 -1.90
CA ASP A 120 14.14 -10.46 -2.17
C ASP A 120 13.80 -10.54 -3.66
N PRO A 121 13.37 -11.71 -4.16
CA PRO A 121 12.92 -11.84 -5.54
C PRO A 121 11.82 -10.83 -5.86
N THR A 122 11.95 -10.20 -7.02
CA THR A 122 10.94 -9.27 -7.52
C THR A 122 9.61 -10.00 -7.73
N PHE A 123 8.54 -9.52 -7.11
CA PHE A 123 7.19 -10.06 -7.28
C PHE A 123 6.27 -9.06 -7.98
N ASN A 124 5.30 -9.59 -8.72
CA ASN A 124 4.30 -8.77 -9.40
C ASN A 124 3.24 -8.28 -8.41
N LEU A 125 3.11 -6.97 -8.27
CA LEU A 125 2.07 -6.29 -7.51
C LEU A 125 1.15 -5.52 -8.47
N GLY A 126 0.36 -6.25 -9.24
CA GLY A 126 -0.57 -5.69 -10.22
C GLY A 126 0.16 -5.08 -11.42
N LEU A 127 0.15 -3.76 -11.51
CA LEU A 127 0.77 -3.02 -12.62
C LEU A 127 2.29 -2.86 -12.48
N PHE A 128 2.86 -3.23 -11.33
CA PHE A 128 4.26 -3.00 -11.02
C PHE A 128 4.93 -4.29 -10.55
N ASN A 129 6.23 -4.39 -10.83
CA ASN A 129 7.09 -5.41 -10.24
C ASN A 129 7.83 -4.74 -9.07
N VAL A 130 7.70 -5.30 -7.87
CA VAL A 130 8.26 -4.74 -6.64
C VAL A 130 9.36 -5.67 -6.15
N THR A 131 10.52 -5.08 -5.86
CA THR A 131 11.63 -5.78 -5.21
C THR A 131 11.72 -5.21 -3.80
N ASP A 132 11.47 -6.04 -2.81
CA ASP A 132 11.65 -5.64 -1.42
C ASP A 132 13.12 -5.76 -1.04
N THR A 133 13.58 -4.86 -0.18
CA THR A 133 14.94 -4.84 0.34
C THR A 133 14.89 -4.76 1.85
N SER A 134 15.54 -5.70 2.52
CA SER A 134 15.53 -5.81 3.96
C SER A 134 16.93 -5.63 4.55
N PHE A 135 17.02 -4.92 5.67
CA PHE A 135 18.24 -4.83 6.46
C PHE A 135 17.88 -4.71 7.95
N LYS A 136 18.71 -5.28 8.81
CA LYS A 136 18.56 -5.17 10.26
C LYS A 136 19.16 -3.86 10.72
N ASN A 137 18.40 -3.13 11.51
CA ASN A 137 18.92 -1.96 12.21
C ASN A 137 19.85 -2.42 13.34
N LEU A 138 21.15 -2.22 13.19
CA LEU A 138 22.16 -2.64 14.18
C LEU A 138 22.08 -1.85 15.49
N LYS A 139 21.44 -0.67 15.50
CA LYS A 139 21.21 0.13 16.71
C LYS A 139 20.00 -0.34 17.52
N VAL A 140 19.12 -1.16 16.95
CA VAL A 140 17.92 -1.72 17.61
C VAL A 140 18.25 -3.02 18.37
N VAL A 141 19.53 -3.40 18.45
CA VAL A 141 19.99 -4.51 19.31
C VAL A 141 20.04 -4.10 20.78
N ASP A 142 20.27 -2.81 21.05
CA ASP A 142 20.08 -2.25 22.39
C ASP A 142 18.60 -1.99 22.63
N ARG A 143 18.10 -2.34 23.82
CA ARG A 143 16.69 -2.25 24.30
C ARG A 143 16.08 -0.83 24.31
N LYS A 144 16.53 0.08 23.44
CA LYS A 144 16.19 1.51 23.42
C LYS A 144 15.64 1.93 22.05
N ILE A 145 14.43 1.47 21.72
CA ILE A 145 13.58 2.07 20.67
C ILE A 145 13.19 3.53 21.00
N VAL A 146 13.62 4.04 22.16
CA VAL A 146 13.69 5.46 22.55
C VAL A 146 14.16 6.37 21.42
N LYS A 147 14.99 5.87 20.48
CA LYS A 147 15.48 6.66 19.36
C LYS A 147 14.40 7.04 18.33
N LEU A 148 13.44 6.16 18.01
CA LEU A 148 12.35 6.47 17.07
C LEU A 148 11.51 7.65 17.55
N VAL A 149 11.14 7.60 18.83
CA VAL A 149 10.44 8.67 19.53
C VAL A 149 11.30 9.94 19.66
N SER A 150 12.62 9.81 19.80
CA SER A 150 13.52 10.97 19.85
C SER A 150 13.67 11.67 18.50
N LEU A 151 13.56 10.92 17.39
CA LEU A 151 13.63 11.44 16.03
C LEU A 151 12.34 12.13 15.63
N ASN A 152 11.19 11.62 16.06
CA ASN A 152 9.91 12.27 15.90
C ASN A 152 8.99 11.96 17.08
N LYS A 153 8.70 12.99 17.89
CA LYS A 153 7.86 12.87 19.09
C LYS A 153 6.42 12.49 18.78
N ASP A 154 5.93 12.80 17.58
CA ASP A 154 4.56 12.51 17.16
C ASP A 154 4.35 11.00 16.97
N VAL A 155 5.42 10.24 16.74
CA VAL A 155 5.38 8.77 16.67
C VAL A 155 5.03 8.15 18.03
N ARG A 156 4.99 8.90 19.14
CA ARG A 156 4.38 8.39 20.38
C ARG A 156 2.88 8.10 20.24
N GLY A 157 2.23 8.78 19.29
CA GLY A 157 0.79 8.70 19.07
C GLY A 157 0.34 7.55 18.17
N ILE A 158 1.23 6.65 17.73
CA ILE A 158 0.77 5.49 16.94
C ILE A 158 -0.18 4.62 17.78
N LEU A 159 -1.28 4.24 17.14
CA LEU A 159 -2.38 3.51 17.77
C LEU A 159 -2.21 2.00 17.72
N ALA A 160 -1.37 1.48 16.82
CA ALA A 160 -1.09 0.06 16.70
C ALA A 160 0.27 -0.20 16.02
N HIS A 161 0.90 -1.33 16.33
CA HIS A 161 2.07 -1.84 15.61
C HIS A 161 2.02 -3.36 15.42
N GLY A 162 2.46 -3.83 14.26
CA GLY A 162 2.48 -5.25 13.89
C GLY A 162 3.87 -5.85 14.08
N THR A 163 3.97 -7.06 14.65
CA THR A 163 5.21 -7.88 14.57
C THR A 163 4.89 -9.32 14.20
N ASP A 164 5.91 -10.11 13.85
CA ASP A 164 5.76 -11.52 13.54
C ASP A 164 5.74 -12.42 14.79
N GLY A 165 5.75 -11.80 15.97
CA GLY A 165 5.63 -12.46 17.26
C GLY A 165 6.95 -12.55 18.02
N GLU A 166 8.00 -11.88 17.55
CA GLU A 166 9.29 -11.80 18.22
C GLU A 166 9.15 -11.05 19.54
N GLU A 167 9.39 -11.74 20.65
CA GLU A 167 9.18 -11.22 22.00
C GLU A 167 10.07 -10.01 22.28
N GLU A 168 11.30 -10.03 21.79
CA GLU A 168 12.24 -8.93 21.92
C GLU A 168 11.76 -7.68 21.17
N LEU A 169 11.20 -7.86 19.97
CA LEU A 169 10.69 -6.76 19.17
C LEU A 169 9.41 -6.19 19.76
N PHE A 170 8.52 -7.06 20.24
CA PHE A 170 7.35 -6.65 21.01
C PHE A 170 7.77 -5.82 22.23
N ASN A 171 8.62 -6.36 23.09
CA ASN A 171 9.09 -5.69 24.30
C ASN A 171 9.74 -4.33 23.99
N ALA A 172 10.54 -4.27 22.93
CA ALA A 172 11.20 -3.03 22.52
C ALA A 172 10.18 -1.97 22.02
N LEU A 173 9.20 -2.37 21.22
CA LEU A 173 8.18 -1.47 20.67
C LEU A 173 7.19 -1.01 21.74
N SER A 174 6.76 -1.91 22.64
CA SER A 174 5.83 -1.60 23.73
C SER A 174 6.40 -0.59 24.73
N VAL A 175 7.73 -0.56 24.94
CA VAL A 175 8.39 0.48 25.75
C VAL A 175 8.28 1.86 25.09
N SER A 176 8.24 1.93 23.76
CA SER A 176 8.24 3.18 23.01
C SER A 176 6.85 3.67 22.65
N PHE A 177 5.89 2.75 22.51
CA PHE A 177 4.51 2.99 22.10
C PHE A 177 3.54 2.43 23.14
N LEU A 178 3.56 3.04 24.33
CA LEU A 178 2.85 2.55 25.53
C LEU A 178 1.34 2.32 25.34
N HIS A 179 0.72 3.06 24.41
CA HIS A 179 -0.72 3.00 24.14
C HIS A 179 -1.07 2.35 22.80
N ALA A 180 -0.06 1.87 22.06
CA ALA A 180 -0.30 1.22 20.79
C ALA A 180 -0.77 -0.23 21.01
N LEU A 181 -1.80 -0.62 20.27
CA LEU A 181 -2.25 -1.99 20.20
C LEU A 181 -1.21 -2.84 19.44
N HIS A 182 -0.66 -3.86 20.09
CA HIS A 182 0.18 -4.83 19.39
C HIS A 182 -0.69 -5.78 18.57
N LEU A 183 -0.38 -5.88 17.29
CA LEU A 183 -1.00 -6.80 16.35
C LEU A 183 0.03 -7.84 15.94
N ARG A 184 -0.39 -9.10 15.79
CA ARG A 184 0.40 -10.08 15.05
C ARG A 184 0.03 -10.01 13.59
N CYS A 185 1.00 -10.22 12.70
CA CYS A 185 0.72 -10.27 11.28
C CYS A 185 -0.31 -11.39 10.98
N PHE A 186 -1.20 -11.16 10.03
CA PHE A 186 -2.32 -12.07 9.75
C PHE A 186 -1.84 -13.47 9.31
N ILE A 187 -0.69 -13.53 8.62
CA ILE A 187 -0.05 -14.78 8.20
C ILE A 187 0.42 -15.59 9.42
N HIS A 188 1.13 -14.95 10.35
CA HIS A 188 1.61 -15.59 11.58
C HIS A 188 0.47 -15.94 12.54
N PHE A 189 -0.59 -15.13 12.60
CA PHE A 189 -1.81 -15.51 13.31
C PHE A 189 -2.40 -16.80 12.76
N ARG A 190 -2.50 -16.92 11.41
CA ARG A 190 -2.98 -18.14 10.77
C ARG A 190 -2.09 -19.35 11.01
N GLU A 191 -0.77 -19.19 10.99
CA GLU A 191 0.14 -20.29 11.26
C GLU A 191 0.06 -20.76 12.72
N ASN A 192 -0.02 -19.83 13.68
CA ASN A 192 -0.25 -20.16 15.10
C ASN A 192 -1.54 -20.97 15.31
N CYS A 193 -2.62 -20.62 14.60
CA CYS A 193 -3.86 -21.41 14.63
C CYS A 193 -3.65 -22.83 14.09
N LYS A 194 -2.92 -22.99 12.98
CA LYS A 194 -2.60 -24.32 12.42
C LYS A 194 -1.74 -25.14 13.38
N GLU A 195 -0.70 -24.56 13.95
CA GLU A 195 0.19 -25.23 14.90
C GLU A 195 -0.59 -25.68 16.15
N LYS A 196 -1.46 -24.82 16.67
CA LYS A 196 -2.31 -25.17 17.81
C LYS A 196 -3.24 -26.33 17.47
N LEU A 197 -3.88 -26.31 16.30
CA LEU A 197 -4.74 -27.40 15.83
C LEU A 197 -3.96 -28.72 15.63
N ARG A 198 -2.75 -28.68 15.07
CA ARG A 198 -1.86 -29.84 14.96
C ARG A 198 -1.50 -30.42 16.33
N SER A 199 -1.15 -29.56 17.29
CA SER A 199 -0.82 -29.97 18.67
C SER A 199 -2.00 -30.55 19.45
N SER A 200 -3.23 -30.36 18.97
CA SER A 200 -4.45 -30.75 19.67
C SER A 200 -4.91 -32.18 19.35
N ASN A 201 -4.13 -32.97 18.61
CA ASN A 201 -4.43 -34.34 18.19
C ASN A 201 -5.81 -34.49 17.50
N LEU A 202 -6.28 -33.44 16.83
CA LEU A 202 -7.53 -33.47 16.08
C LEU A 202 -7.30 -34.04 14.67
N PRO A 203 -8.27 -34.77 14.08
CA PRO A 203 -8.19 -35.20 12.69
C PRO A 203 -8.01 -34.03 11.73
N GLU A 204 -7.23 -34.20 10.65
CA GLU A 204 -6.95 -33.13 9.67
C GLU A 204 -8.22 -32.48 9.11
N GLN A 205 -9.27 -33.28 8.87
CA GLN A 205 -10.55 -32.77 8.40
C GLN A 205 -11.18 -31.79 9.40
N VAL A 206 -11.12 -32.11 10.70
CA VAL A 206 -11.61 -31.21 11.75
C VAL A 206 -10.76 -29.94 11.78
N GLN A 207 -9.43 -30.05 11.69
CA GLN A 207 -8.56 -28.88 11.65
C GLN A 207 -8.90 -27.94 10.48
N LYS A 208 -9.23 -28.48 9.30
CA LYS A 208 -9.66 -27.70 8.12
C LYS A 208 -10.97 -26.95 8.37
N GLU A 209 -11.95 -27.56 9.04
CA GLU A 209 -13.20 -26.88 9.39
C GLU A 209 -12.96 -25.71 10.36
N TYR A 210 -12.14 -25.91 11.41
CA TYR A 210 -11.77 -24.80 12.31
C TYR A 210 -11.10 -23.65 11.57
N LEU A 211 -10.17 -23.94 10.65
CA LEU A 211 -9.51 -22.89 9.87
C LEU A 211 -10.48 -22.20 8.91
N ALA A 212 -11.44 -22.92 8.32
CA ALA A 212 -12.47 -22.33 7.47
C ALA A 212 -13.42 -21.43 8.26
N ASP A 213 -13.83 -21.84 9.46
CA ASP A 213 -14.69 -21.04 10.34
C ASP A 213 -13.98 -19.76 10.81
N ILE A 214 -12.68 -19.85 11.12
CA ILE A 214 -11.88 -18.70 11.56
C ILE A 214 -11.59 -17.75 10.39
N PHE A 215 -11.03 -18.26 9.28
CA PHE A 215 -10.45 -17.44 8.21
C PHE A 215 -11.32 -17.30 6.96
N GLY A 216 -12.46 -17.97 6.92
CA GLY A 216 -13.29 -18.10 5.72
C GLY A 216 -12.78 -19.18 4.76
N ARG A 217 -13.60 -19.46 3.75
CA ARG A 217 -13.26 -20.43 2.70
C ARG A 217 -13.86 -20.03 1.36
N ARG A 218 -13.23 -20.48 0.28
CA ARG A 218 -13.79 -20.34 -1.07
C ARG A 218 -14.67 -21.53 -1.39
N VAL A 219 -15.95 -21.28 -1.67
CA VAL A 219 -16.93 -22.28 -2.12
C VAL A 219 -17.37 -21.91 -3.54
N GLY A 220 -16.86 -22.65 -4.52
CA GLY A 220 -17.01 -22.30 -5.94
C GLY A 220 -16.39 -20.93 -6.25
N ASN A 221 -17.22 -19.99 -6.73
CA ASN A 221 -16.83 -18.61 -7.01
C ASN A 221 -17.17 -17.62 -5.88
N VAL A 222 -17.70 -18.11 -4.76
CA VAL A 222 -18.12 -17.27 -3.63
C VAL A 222 -17.14 -17.45 -2.47
N TRP A 223 -16.81 -16.34 -1.80
CA TRP A 223 -16.05 -16.35 -0.55
C TRP A 223 -17.01 -16.38 0.63
N GLU A 224 -16.97 -17.44 1.41
CA GLU A 224 -17.67 -17.54 2.69
C GLU A 224 -16.80 -16.87 3.76
N GLN A 225 -17.36 -15.86 4.42
CA GLN A 225 -16.69 -15.08 5.46
C GLN A 225 -16.48 -15.89 6.74
N GLY A 226 -15.31 -15.73 7.36
CA GLY A 226 -14.99 -16.31 8.66
C GLY A 226 -15.27 -15.37 9.83
N LEU A 227 -14.82 -15.78 11.02
CA LEU A 227 -14.81 -14.98 12.23
C LEU A 227 -13.95 -13.71 12.08
N VAL A 228 -12.81 -13.80 11.39
CA VAL A 228 -11.91 -12.64 11.16
C VAL A 228 -12.55 -11.55 10.30
N ASP A 229 -13.61 -11.88 9.55
CA ASP A 229 -14.36 -10.96 8.70
C ASP A 229 -15.54 -10.31 9.45
N ALA A 230 -15.58 -10.40 10.79
CA ALA A 230 -16.61 -9.74 11.59
C ALA A 230 -16.50 -8.21 11.47
N LYS A 231 -17.64 -7.54 11.30
CA LYS A 231 -17.67 -6.08 11.11
C LYS A 231 -17.43 -5.30 12.40
N ASP A 232 -17.82 -5.89 13.52
CA ASP A 232 -17.72 -5.33 14.86
C ASP A 232 -17.76 -6.45 15.91
N ALA A 233 -17.64 -6.06 17.18
CA ALA A 233 -17.64 -7.01 18.30
C ALA A 233 -18.95 -7.81 18.42
N ASN A 234 -20.11 -7.21 18.11
CA ASN A 234 -21.39 -7.89 18.21
C ASN A 234 -21.55 -8.93 17.09
N ASP A 235 -21.12 -8.59 15.87
CA ASP A 235 -21.08 -9.52 14.74
C ASP A 235 -20.11 -10.68 15.01
N PHE A 236 -18.96 -10.40 15.64
CA PHE A 236 -18.01 -11.43 16.06
C PHE A 236 -18.62 -12.40 17.08
N GLU A 237 -19.23 -11.88 18.15
CA GLU A 237 -19.85 -12.71 19.19
C GLU A 237 -21.00 -13.57 18.62
N ARG A 238 -21.80 -13.01 17.71
CA ARG A 238 -22.85 -13.76 17.01
C ARG A 238 -22.26 -14.90 16.17
N LYS A 239 -21.30 -14.61 15.29
CA LYS A 239 -20.63 -15.63 14.46
C LYS A 239 -19.93 -16.69 15.32
N LEU A 240 -19.30 -16.28 16.43
CA LEU A 240 -18.66 -17.19 17.38
C LEU A 240 -19.69 -18.12 18.03
N GLY A 241 -20.85 -17.59 18.42
CA GLY A 241 -21.95 -18.38 18.95
C GLY A 241 -22.42 -19.48 17.99
N GLU A 242 -22.50 -19.18 16.69
CA GLU A 242 -22.93 -20.12 15.64
C GLU A 242 -21.96 -21.30 15.47
N VAL A 243 -20.65 -21.04 15.51
CA VAL A 243 -19.63 -22.08 15.29
C VAL A 243 -19.21 -22.82 16.56
N LYS A 244 -19.35 -22.21 17.74
CA LYS A 244 -18.86 -22.74 19.02
C LYS A 244 -19.52 -24.07 19.43
N GLU A 245 -20.80 -24.26 19.14
CA GLU A 245 -21.46 -25.55 19.41
C GLU A 245 -21.01 -26.64 18.43
N SER A 246 -20.77 -26.29 17.16
CA SER A 246 -20.18 -27.19 16.17
C SER A 246 -18.79 -27.66 16.61
N TRP A 247 -17.95 -26.72 17.05
CA TRP A 247 -16.59 -26.98 17.55
C TRP A 247 -16.59 -27.96 18.74
N LYS A 248 -17.45 -27.74 19.74
CA LYS A 248 -17.60 -28.68 20.87
C LYS A 248 -17.97 -30.08 20.42
N GLY A 249 -18.85 -30.21 19.42
CA GLY A 249 -19.23 -31.50 18.84
C GLY A 249 -18.07 -32.17 18.10
N MET A 250 -17.31 -31.41 17.31
CA MET A 250 -16.16 -31.89 16.56
C MET A 250 -15.00 -32.31 17.45
N GLU A 251 -14.70 -31.57 18.52
CA GLU A 251 -13.68 -31.94 19.50
C GLU A 251 -13.98 -33.27 20.20
N ARG A 252 -15.24 -33.48 20.61
CA ARG A 252 -15.67 -34.72 21.26
C ARG A 252 -15.52 -35.92 20.31
N LYS A 253 -15.94 -35.77 19.06
CA LYS A 253 -15.83 -36.83 18.05
C LYS A 253 -14.38 -37.08 17.61
N GLY A 254 -13.61 -36.01 17.43
CA GLY A 254 -12.20 -36.08 17.01
C GLY A 254 -11.32 -36.78 18.04
N LYS A 255 -11.49 -36.47 19.34
CA LYS A 255 -10.76 -37.15 20.43
C LYS A 255 -11.21 -38.61 20.65
N ALA A 256 -12.45 -38.95 20.31
CA ALA A 256 -12.94 -40.32 20.37
C ALA A 256 -12.39 -41.22 19.24
N ILE A 257 -12.00 -40.64 18.11
CA ILE A 257 -11.42 -41.35 16.94
C ILE A 257 -9.90 -41.57 17.09
N SER A 258 -9.26 -40.91 18.07
CA SER A 258 -7.81 -41.04 18.33
C SER A 258 -7.38 -42.03 19.45
N PRO A 259 -7.92 -43.26 19.62
CA PRO A 259 -7.32 -44.24 20.51
C PRO A 259 -6.32 -45.13 19.75
N LYS A 260 -5.03 -44.79 19.83
CA LYS A 260 -3.84 -45.68 19.93
C LYS A 260 -2.59 -44.99 19.38
N GLN A 261 -1.73 -44.51 20.29
CA GLN A 261 -0.35 -44.97 20.27
C GLN A 261 -0.07 -45.57 21.65
N LYS A 262 0.13 -46.89 21.64
CA LYS A 262 0.54 -47.67 22.80
C LYS A 262 1.89 -47.17 23.29
N SER A 263 2.01 -47.16 24.62
CA SER A 263 3.23 -47.29 25.39
C SER A 263 4.41 -47.87 24.61
N THR A 264 5.52 -47.14 24.59
CA THR A 264 6.83 -47.76 24.72
C THR A 264 7.55 -46.95 25.79
N CYS A 265 7.74 -47.56 26.96
CA CYS A 265 8.79 -47.15 27.87
C CYS A 265 10.11 -47.31 27.11
N ILE A 266 10.90 -46.24 27.01
CA ILE A 266 12.35 -46.29 27.18
C ILE A 266 12.73 -44.99 27.90
N LEU A 267 13.50 -45.19 28.97
CA LEU A 267 14.08 -44.27 29.93
C LEU A 267 14.43 -42.86 29.41
#